data_AF-A0A0F9IFX7-F1
#
_entry.id   AF-A0A0F9IFX7-F1
#
_cell.length_a   1.000
_cell.length_b   1.000
_cell.length_c   1.000
_cell.angle_alpha   90.00
_cell.angle_beta   90.00
_cell.angle_gamma   90.00
#
_symmetry.space_group_name_H-M   'P 1'
#
loop_
_entity.id
_entity.type
_entity.pdbx_description
1 polymer ?
#
loop_
_entity_poly.entity_id
_entity_poly.type
_entity_poly.pdbx_seq_one_letter_code
_entity_poly.pdbx_strand_id
1 'polypeptide(L)' 'MKAIILAAGKGVRMRSLTERTPKPLLPVLGKSLLHHLVSQFPEELNELIIVVGYLEHKVR' A
#
# COMPACT_ATOMS: atom_id res chain seq x y z
N MET A 1 0.06 -19.84 1.25
CA MET A 1 -0.88 -19.16 0.35
C MET A 1 -0.28 -17.84 -0.13
N LYS A 2 -0.55 -17.43 -1.38
CA LYS A 2 -0.07 -16.14 -1.92
C LYS A 2 -1.17 -15.08 -1.89
N ALA A 3 -0.82 -13.81 -1.67
CA ALA A 3 -1.70 -12.68 -1.95
C ALA A 3 -1.02 -11.63 -2.84
N ILE A 4 -1.85 -10.91 -3.60
CA ILE A 4 -1.43 -9.82 -4.47
C ILE A 4 -2.16 -8.55 -4.02
N ILE A 5 -1.40 -7.49 -3.72
CA ILE A 5 -1.93 -6.15 -3.45
C ILE A 5 -1.64 -5.25 -4.65
N LEU A 6 -2.67 -4.66 -5.24
CA LEU A 6 -2.54 -3.68 -6.33
C LEU A 6 -2.37 -2.27 -5.76
N ALA A 7 -1.12 -1.82 -5.69
CA ALA A 7 -0.68 -0.57 -5.05
C ALA A 7 -0.19 0.49 -6.07
N ALA A 8 -0.42 0.29 -7.37
CA ALA A 8 0.12 1.13 -8.45
C ALA A 8 -0.64 2.45 -8.72
N GLY A 9 -1.82 2.63 -8.11
CA GLY A 9 -2.71 3.74 -8.42
C GLY A 9 -2.26 5.12 -7.89
N LYS A 10 -2.50 6.18 -8.68
CA LYS A 10 -2.16 7.58 -8.33
C LYS A 10 -3.00 8.19 -7.20
N GLY A 11 -4.16 7.60 -6.88
CA GLY A 11 -5.03 8.10 -5.81
C GLY A 11 -5.69 9.45 -6.11
N VAL A 12 -6.10 9.69 -7.37
CA VAL A 12 -6.56 11.01 -7.88
C VAL A 12 -7.67 11.70 -7.09
N ARG A 13 -8.54 10.94 -6.40
CA ARG A 13 -9.59 11.51 -5.54
C ARG A 13 -9.03 12.11 -4.24
N MET A 14 -7.86 11.66 -3.80
CA MET A 14 -7.16 12.09 -2.58
C MET A 14 -5.92 12.93 -2.91
N ARG A 15 -5.90 13.57 -4.08
CA ARG A 15 -4.71 14.16 -4.71
C ARG A 15 -3.86 15.02 -3.76
N SER A 16 -4.46 15.88 -2.94
CA SER A 16 -3.74 16.73 -1.98
C SER A 16 -2.88 15.92 -0.99
N LEU A 17 -3.32 14.70 -0.66
CA LEU A 17 -2.60 13.78 0.19
C LEU A 17 -1.63 12.90 -0.62
N THR A 18 -1.99 12.54 -1.85
CA THR A 18 -1.23 11.55 -2.63
C THR A 18 -0.16 12.12 -3.56
N GLU A 19 -0.06 13.43 -3.74
CA GLU A 19 0.89 14.05 -4.68
C GLU A 19 2.36 13.73 -4.39
N ARG A 20 2.72 13.56 -3.11
CA ARG A 20 4.09 13.28 -2.67
C ARG A 20 4.21 11.96 -1.92
N THR A 21 3.09 11.34 -1.55
CA THR A 21 3.07 10.09 -0.79
C THR A 21 2.10 9.14 -1.47
N PRO A 22 2.54 7.96 -1.97
CA PRO A 22 1.62 7.03 -2.61
C PRO A 22 0.54 6.60 -1.61
N LYS A 23 -0.70 6.42 -2.09
CA LYS A 23 -1.86 6.08 -1.23
C LYS A 23 -1.55 4.96 -0.21
N PRO A 24 -0.91 3.83 -0.56
CA PRO A 24 -0.58 2.77 0.40
C PRO A 24 0.27 3.24 1.59
N LEU A 25 1.07 4.30 1.46
CA LEU A 25 1.94 4.82 2.50
C LEU A 25 1.34 5.98 3.30
N LEU A 26 0.11 6.41 3.00
CA LEU A 26 -0.55 7.46 3.77
C LEU A 26 -0.71 7.01 5.24
N PRO A 27 -0.35 7.86 6.21
CA PRO A 27 -0.46 7.54 7.62
C PRO A 27 -1.92 7.61 8.09
N VAL A 28 -2.34 6.61 8.83
CA VAL A 28 -3.62 6.52 9.56
C VAL A 28 -3.32 5.95 10.92
N LEU A 29 -3.61 6.70 11.99
CA LEU A 29 -3.36 6.28 13.38
C LEU A 29 -1.91 5.79 13.61
N GLY A 30 -0.92 6.52 13.05
CA GLY A 30 0.51 6.22 13.23
C GLY A 30 1.05 5.05 12.39
N LYS A 31 0.24 4.40 11.57
CA LYS A 31 0.67 3.32 10.65
C LYS A 31 0.23 3.62 9.21
N SER A 32 0.89 3.05 8.22
CA SER A 32 0.47 3.23 6.82
C SER A 32 -0.81 2.46 6.51
N LEU A 33 -1.58 2.91 5.49
CA LEU A 33 -2.71 2.13 4.98
C LEU A 33 -2.30 0.69 4.58
N LEU A 34 -1.11 0.52 4.02
CA LEU A 34 -0.56 -0.79 3.67
C LEU A 34 -0.33 -1.66 4.91
N HIS A 35 0.18 -1.10 6.00
CA HIS A 35 0.35 -1.83 7.26
C HIS A 35 -0.99 -2.32 7.79
N HIS A 36 -2.02 -1.46 7.80
CA HIS A 36 -3.35 -1.86 8.25
C HIS A 36 -3.88 -3.03 7.41
N LEU A 37 -3.69 -3.00 6.09
CA LEU A 37 -4.09 -4.10 5.21
C LEU A 37 -3.32 -5.41 5.50
N VAL A 38 -1.99 -5.34 5.58
CA VAL A 38 -1.14 -6.52 5.80
C VAL A 38 -1.34 -7.13 7.19
N SER A 39 -1.64 -6.30 8.20
CA SER A 39 -1.90 -6.78 9.57
C SER A 39 -3.16 -7.64 9.71
N GLN A 40 -4.03 -7.66 8.70
CA GLN A 40 -5.23 -8.50 8.66
C GLN A 40 -5.01 -9.83 7.94
N PHE A 41 -3.80 -10.08 7.42
CA PHE A 41 -3.53 -11.32 6.70
C PHE A 41 -3.35 -12.50 7.66
N PRO A 42 -3.85 -13.68 7.27
CA PRO A 42 -3.75 -14.87 8.10
C PRO A 42 -2.33 -15.45 8.05
N GLU A 43 -1.96 -16.23 9.05
CA GLU A 43 -0.59 -16.77 9.19
C GLU A 43 -0.18 -17.71 8.06
N GLU A 44 -1.14 -18.35 7.38
CA GLU A 44 -0.92 -19.25 6.25
C GLU A 44 -0.50 -18.51 4.97
N LEU A 45 -0.50 -17.17 4.99
CA LEU A 45 0.05 -16.34 3.92
C LEU A 45 1.57 -16.33 3.99
N ASN A 46 2.20 -17.00 3.03
CA ASN A 46 3.65 -17.19 2.99
C ASN A 46 4.33 -16.36 1.89
N GLU A 47 3.56 -15.69 1.04
CA GLU A 47 4.09 -14.82 -0.01
C GLU A 47 3.16 -13.64 -0.25
N LEU A 48 3.72 -12.44 -0.22
CA LEU A 48 3.02 -11.20 -0.53
C LEU A 48 3.66 -10.53 -1.73
N ILE A 49 2.88 -10.33 -2.78
CA ILE A 49 3.28 -9.61 -3.98
C ILE A 49 2.59 -8.24 -3.96
N ILE A 50 3.38 -7.17 -4.02
CA ILE A 50 2.86 -5.80 -4.07
C ILE A 50 3.17 -5.21 -5.45
N VAL A 51 2.13 -4.98 -6.24
CA VAL A 51 2.27 -4.37 -7.57
C VAL A 51 2.30 -2.86 -7.39
N VAL A 52 3.48 -2.27 -7.59
CA VAL A 52 3.74 -0.84 -7.44
C VAL A 52 3.80 -0.12 -8.79
N GLY A 53 3.60 1.20 -8.76
CA GLY A 53 3.58 2.04 -9.96
C GLY A 53 3.83 3.50 -9.60
N TYR A 54 2.77 4.29 -9.41
CA TYR A 54 2.92 5.70 -9.03
C TYR A 54 3.73 5.87 -7.74
N LEU A 55 4.80 6.67 -7.81
CA LEU A 55 5.77 6.88 -6.73
C LEU A 55 6.38 5.56 -6.17
N GLU A 56 6.56 4.54 -7.01
CA GLU A 56 7.07 3.23 -6.60
C GLU A 56 8.38 3.26 -5.79
N HIS A 57 9.27 4.22 -6.08
CA HIS A 57 10.55 4.40 -5.36
C HIS A 57 10.38 4.68 -3.86
N LYS A 58 9.17 5.01 -3.40
CA LYS A 58 8.86 5.18 -1.97
C LYS A 58 8.32 3.91 -1.32
N VAL A 59 7.84 2.96 -2.11
CA VAL A 59 7.22 1.71 -1.65
C VAL A 59 8.21 0.55 -1.66
N ARG A 60 9.21 0.59 -2.56
CA ARG A 60 10.29 -0.38 -2.64
C ARG A 60 11.26 -0.30 -1.46
#